data_AF-A0A060IJ97-F1
#
_entry.id   AF-A0A060IJ97-F1
#
_cell.length_a   1.000
_cell.length_b   1.000
_cell.length_c   1.000
_cell.angle_alpha   90.00
_cell.angle_beta   90.00
_cell.angle_gamma   90.00
#
_symmetry.space_group_name_H-M   'P 1'
#
loop_
_entity.id
_entity.type
_entity.pdbx_description
1 polymer ?
#
loop_
_entity_poly.entity_id
_entity_poly.type
_entity_poly.pdbx_seq_one_letter_code
_entity_poly.pdbx_strand_id
1 'polypeptide(L)'
;MNVLSFPGRKDRRDNPDRAFVSTDADERRLYRFALQYEMDGKSWATEVWAYSLKDAEDRVAAMRRSLTMCGQLYAEVEADAPTQI
;
A
#
# COMPACT_ATOMS: atom_id res chain seq x y z
N MET A 1 4.02 -9.31 -17.00
CA MET A 1 4.80 -8.84 -15.84
C MET A 1 5.10 -7.38 -16.06
N ASN A 2 4.44 -6.46 -15.35
CA ASN A 2 4.62 -5.03 -15.55
C ASN A 2 5.59 -4.51 -14.48
N VAL A 3 6.79 -4.13 -14.91
CA VAL A 3 7.83 -3.57 -14.04
C VAL A 3 7.68 -2.06 -14.06
N LEU A 4 7.16 -1.47 -12.98
CA LEU A 4 7.11 -0.03 -12.81
C LEU A 4 8.53 0.49 -12.59
N SER A 5 9.11 1.10 -13.64
CA SER A 5 10.38 1.81 -13.53
C SER A 5 10.12 3.24 -13.06
N PHE A 6 10.81 3.67 -12.00
CA PHE A 6 10.73 5.04 -11.51
C PHE A 6 11.90 5.86 -12.06
N PRO A 7 11.73 6.67 -13.12
CA PRO A 7 12.76 7.61 -13.52
C PRO A 7 13.00 8.61 -12.39
N GLY A 8 14.27 8.79 -12.04
CA GLY A 8 14.73 9.71 -11.02
C GLY A 8 14.30 11.15 -11.32
N ARG A 9 13.13 11.53 -10.81
CA ARG A 9 12.71 12.92 -10.65
C ARG A 9 12.32 13.13 -9.20
N LYS A 10 13.18 13.85 -8.49
CA LYS A 10 13.00 14.33 -7.12
C LYS A 10 12.13 15.59 -7.04
N ASP A 11 11.36 15.91 -8.08
CA ASP A 11 10.53 17.11 -8.10
C ASP A 11 9.05 16.78 -7.85
N ARG A 12 8.59 17.21 -6.67
CA ARG A 12 7.19 17.39 -6.24
C ARG A 12 6.24 16.21 -6.41
N ARG A 13 6.29 15.29 -5.45
CA ARG A 13 5.19 14.36 -5.11
C ARG A 13 4.41 14.87 -3.90
N ASP A 14 4.06 16.16 -3.84
CA ASP A 14 3.32 16.69 -2.69
C ASP A 14 1.86 16.19 -2.63
N ASN A 15 1.37 15.55 -3.71
CA ASN A 15 0.03 14.98 -3.72
C ASN A 15 0.01 13.68 -4.54
N PRO A 16 -0.05 12.50 -3.89
CA PRO A 16 -0.17 11.22 -4.59
C PRO A 16 -1.56 11.07 -5.24
N ASP A 17 -1.67 10.17 -6.22
CA ASP A 17 -2.94 9.91 -6.91
C ASP A 17 -4.04 9.49 -5.93
N ARG A 18 -5.30 9.77 -6.28
CA ARG A 18 -6.46 9.44 -5.44
C ARG A 18 -6.52 7.96 -5.04
N ALA A 19 -6.06 7.05 -5.89
CA ALA A 19 -6.01 5.61 -5.58
C ALA A 19 -5.02 5.25 -4.45
N PHE A 20 -4.11 6.17 -4.11
CA PHE A 20 -3.08 6.02 -3.08
C PHE A 20 -3.28 6.97 -1.90
N VAL A 21 -4.47 7.59 -1.82
CA VAL A 21 -4.92 8.42 -0.71
C VAL A 21 -6.24 7.86 -0.21
N SER A 22 -6.34 7.64 1.09
CA SER A 22 -7.60 7.28 1.76
C SER A 22 -7.79 8.16 3.00
N THR A 23 -8.90 7.98 3.69
CA THR A 23 -9.18 8.59 4.97
C THR A 23 -9.60 7.51 5.95
N ASP A 24 -9.15 7.61 7.20
CA ASP A 24 -9.67 6.77 8.28
C ASP A 24 -11.07 7.26 8.74
N ALA A 25 -11.60 6.63 9.79
CA ALA A 25 -12.89 7.00 10.39
C ALA A 25 -12.89 8.40 11.04
N ASP A 26 -11.70 8.94 11.35
CA ASP A 26 -11.50 10.28 11.93
C ASP A 26 -11.17 11.33 10.84
N GLU A 27 -11.41 11.01 9.57
CA GLU A 27 -11.10 11.85 8.39
C GLU A 27 -9.59 12.19 8.23
N ARG A 28 -8.70 11.47 8.90
CA ARG A 28 -7.25 11.68 8.74
C ARG A 28 -6.77 11.04 7.44
N ARG A 29 -5.95 11.78 6.69
CA ARG A 29 -5.41 11.30 5.41
C ARG A 29 -4.40 10.17 5.64
N LEU A 30 -4.65 9.04 4.99
CA LEU A 30 -3.75 7.91 4.84
C LEU A 30 -3.15 7.93 3.43
N TYR A 31 -1.89 7.54 3.35
CA TYR A 31 -1.14 7.44 2.10
C TYR A 31 -0.63 6.01 1.93
N ARG A 32 -0.69 5.49 0.70
CA ARG A 32 -0.18 4.15 0.38
C ARG A 32 1.30 4.23 0.03
N PHE A 33 2.14 3.58 0.82
CA PHE A 33 3.58 3.50 0.59
C PHE A 33 3.95 2.12 0.06
N ALA A 34 4.75 2.10 -1.01
CA ALA A 34 5.32 0.87 -1.54
C ALA A 34 6.50 0.42 -0.68
N LEU A 35 6.55 -0.87 -0.37
CA LEU A 35 7.61 -1.54 0.37
C LEU A 35 8.28 -2.56 -0.54
N GLN A 36 9.60 -2.65 -0.47
CA GLN A 36 10.39 -3.66 -1.18
C GLN A 36 11.26 -4.42 -0.19
N TYR A 37 11.39 -5.74 -0.41
CA TYR A 37 12.30 -6.59 0.34
C TYR A 37 12.86 -7.70 -0.55
N GLU A 38 13.96 -8.31 -0.10
CA GLU A 38 14.58 -9.44 -0.78
C GLU A 38 14.33 -10.74 -0.02
N MET A 39 14.10 -11.82 -0.76
CA MET A 39 13.95 -13.18 -0.24
C MET A 39 14.36 -14.16 -1.34
N ASP A 40 15.24 -15.11 -1.00
CA ASP A 40 15.77 -16.12 -1.93
C ASP A 40 16.38 -15.54 -3.22
N GLY A 41 17.11 -14.43 -3.08
CA GLY A 41 17.75 -13.74 -4.21
C GLY A 41 16.77 -13.06 -5.17
N LYS A 42 15.48 -12.94 -4.78
CA LYS A 42 14.44 -12.26 -5.56
C LYS A 42 13.94 -11.03 -4.81
N SER A 43 13.61 -9.98 -5.57
CA SER A 43 12.91 -8.81 -5.06
C SER A 43 11.40 -9.05 -5.03
N TRP A 44 10.80 -8.75 -3.89
CA TRP A 44 9.36 -8.76 -3.68
C TRP A 44 8.88 -7.36 -3.30
N ALA A 45 7.62 -7.08 -3.57
CA ALA A 45 7.00 -5.81 -3.22
C ALA A 45 5.68 -6.06 -2.49
N THR A 46 5.41 -5.21 -1.51
CA THR A 46 4.13 -5.11 -0.81
C THR A 46 3.88 -3.63 -0.52
N GLU A 47 2.86 -3.32 0.27
CA GLU A 47 2.45 -1.95 0.54
C GLU A 47 1.90 -1.79 1.95
N VAL A 48 1.92 -0.56 2.44
CA VAL A 48 1.35 -0.20 3.73
C VAL A 48 0.63 1.14 3.63
N TRP A 49 -0.54 1.24 4.27
CA TRP A 49 -1.19 2.52 4.51
C TRP A 49 -0.60 3.17 5.76
N ALA A 50 -0.19 4.43 5.66
CA ALA A 50 0.39 5.19 6.77
C ALA A 50 0.06 6.68 6.67
N TYR A 51 0.08 7.39 7.80
CA TYR A 51 -0.27 8.82 7.86
C TYR A 51 0.86 9.75 7.37
N SER A 52 2.10 9.24 7.35
CA SER A 52 3.28 9.98 6.92
C SER A 52 4.39 9.00 6.55
N LEU A 53 5.47 9.52 5.94
CA LEU A 53 6.67 8.72 5.68
C LEU A 53 7.25 8.13 6.97
N LYS A 54 7.30 8.93 8.05
CA LYS A 54 7.79 8.46 9.34
C LYS A 54 6.93 7.32 9.91
N ASP A 55 5.61 7.44 9.85
CA ASP A 55 4.69 6.36 10.28
C ASP A 55 4.90 5.09 9.42
N ALA A 56 5.11 5.24 8.11
CA ALA A 56 5.42 4.11 7.23
C ALA A 56 6.73 3.41 7.65
N GLU A 57 7.79 4.17 7.92
CA GLU A 57 9.09 3.64 8.40
C GLU A 57 8.96 2.95 9.76
N ASP A 58 8.22 3.54 10.71
CA ASP A 58 7.99 2.97 12.04
C ASP A 58 7.20 1.65 11.95
N ARG A 59 6.20 1.57 11.06
CA ARG A 59 5.47 0.33 10.76
C ARG A 59 6.37 -0.74 10.13
N VAL A 60 7.22 -0.38 9.17
CA VAL A 60 8.22 -1.30 8.59
C VAL A 60 9.17 -1.82 9.67
N ALA A 61 9.62 -0.95 10.58
CA ALA A 61 10.46 -1.35 11.69
C ALA A 61 9.74 -2.33 12.62
N ALA A 62 8.44 -2.13 12.89
CA ALA A 62 7.61 -3.08 13.63
C ALA A 62 7.45 -4.41 12.89
N MET A 63 7.19 -4.39 11.57
CA MET A 63 7.09 -5.60 10.75
C MET A 63 8.36 -6.46 10.86
N ARG A 64 9.55 -5.85 10.76
CA ARG A 64 10.83 -6.56 10.90
C ARG A 64 11.00 -7.26 12.25
N ARG A 65 10.35 -6.77 13.31
CA ARG A 65 10.48 -7.31 14.67
C ARG A 65 9.40 -8.31 15.05
N SER A 66 8.18 -8.15 14.55
CA SER A 66 7.02 -8.86 15.09
C SER A 66 5.94 -9.24 14.06
N LEU A 67 6.23 -9.15 12.75
CA LEU A 67 5.26 -9.55 11.73
C LEU A 67 4.92 -11.04 11.88
N THR A 68 3.63 -11.35 11.88
CA THR A 68 3.10 -12.72 12.00
C THR A 68 2.09 -12.95 10.89
N MET A 69 2.09 -14.16 10.30
CA MET A 69 1.08 -14.57 9.31
C MET A 69 -0.22 -14.94 10.04
N CYS A 70 -1.29 -14.19 9.79
CA CYS A 70 -2.59 -14.36 10.45
C CYS A 70 -3.62 -15.17 9.63
N GLY A 71 -3.24 -15.64 8.44
CA GLY A 71 -4.10 -16.37 7.52
C GLY A 71 -4.16 -15.73 6.13
N GLN A 72 -5.08 -16.22 5.31
CA GLN A 72 -5.33 -15.72 3.96
C GLN A 72 -6.40 -14.62 3.97
N LEU A 73 -6.17 -13.54 3.22
CA LEU A 73 -7.19 -12.52 2.99
C LEU A 73 -8.22 -13.02 1.97
N TYR A 74 -9.50 -12.80 2.27
CA TYR A 74 -10.62 -13.03 1.35
C TYR A 74 -11.32 -11.69 1.13
N ALA A 75 -11.62 -11.38 -0.13
CA ALA A 75 -12.44 -10.24 -0.50
C ALA A 75 -13.72 -10.76 -1.15
N GLU A 76 -14.87 -10.39 -0.60
CA GLU A 76 -16.16 -10.56 -1.25
C GLU A 76 -16.53 -9.22 -1.90
N VAL A 77 -16.88 -9.25 -3.18
CA VAL A 77 -17.42 -8.11 -3.92
C VAL A 77 -18.84 -8.50 -4.29
N GLU A 78 -19.84 -7.77 -3.78
CA GLU A 78 -21.21 -7.94 -4.26
C GLU A 78 -21.23 -7.57 -5.75
N ALA A 79 -21.58 -8.53 -6.60
CA ALA A 79 -21.81 -8.24 -8.00
C ALA A 79 -23.13 -7.46 -8.09
N ASP A 80 -23.06 -6.21 -8.56
CA ASP A 80 -24.25 -5.43 -8.91
C ASP A 80 -25.16 -6.29 -9.81
N ALA A 81 -26.40 -6.52 -9.35
CA ALA A 81 -27.40 -7.21 -10.13
C ALA A 81 -27.60 -6.44 -11.45
N PRO A 82 -27.68 -7.12 -12.61
CA PRO A 82 -27.84 -6.44 -13.88
C PRO A 82 -29.16 -5.65 -13.89
N THR A 83 -29.05 -4.33 -14.05
CA THR A 83 -30.18 -3.45 -14.36
C THR A 83 -30.83 -3.95 -15.65
N GLN A 84 -31.99 -4.59 -15.54
CA GLN A 84 -32.83 -4.90 -16.69
C GLN A 84 -33.36 -3.56 -17.25
N ILE A 85 -33.05 -3.29 -18.51
CA ILE A 85 -33.71 -2.26 -19.34
C ILE A 85 -34.70 -2.97 -20.24
#